data_AF-A0A5C5UVP7-F1
#
_entry.id   AF-A0A5C5UVP7-F1
#
_cell.length_a   1.000
_cell.length_b   1.000
_cell.length_c   1.000
_cell.angle_alpha   90.00
_cell.angle_beta   90.00
_cell.angle_gamma   90.00
#
_symmetry.space_group_name_H-M   'P 1'
#
loop_
_entity.id
_entity.type
_entity.pdbx_description
1 polymer ?
#
loop_
_entity_poly.entity_id
_entity_poly.type
_entity_poly.pdbx_seq_one_letter_code
_entity_poly.pdbx_strand_id
1 'polypeptide(L)'
;MGIQVQCPNGHSFKVKDKYAGKKGLCPKCEGQVVVHVPDVTDETESAFREAVLSEHRAEHAAPSTKASSESVFDDHPAKADAGTSASLIGSSVIKHKTKCECGAKVPMWYAKCPSCGRYLEH
;
A
#
# COMPACT_ATOMS: atom_id res chain seq x y z
N MET A 1 -3.23 -15.03 2.17
CA MET A 1 -4.42 -15.83 2.48
C MET A 1 -4.63 -16.80 1.31
N GLY A 2 -5.79 -17.45 1.15
CA GLY A 2 -6.02 -18.31 -0.01
C GLY A 2 -7.50 -18.45 -0.33
N ILE A 3 -7.82 -18.47 -1.62
CA ILE A 3 -9.17 -18.46 -2.18
C ILE A 3 -9.64 -19.91 -2.34
N GLN A 4 -10.85 -20.22 -1.86
CA GLN A 4 -11.49 -21.51 -2.14
C GLN A 4 -12.20 -21.44 -3.48
N VAL A 5 -11.92 -22.42 -4.33
CA VAL A 5 -12.47 -22.50 -5.68
C VAL A 5 -13.11 -23.86 -5.88
N GLN A 6 -14.30 -23.86 -6.48
CA GLN A 6 -14.97 -25.08 -6.93
C GLN A 6 -14.86 -25.22 -8.45
N CYS A 7 -14.40 -26.39 -8.89
CA CYS A 7 -14.45 -26.81 -10.28
C CYS A 7 -15.89 -27.22 -10.65
N PRO A 8 -16.33 -27.06 -11.91
CA PRO A 8 -17.64 -27.55 -12.38
C PRO A 8 -17.87 -29.06 -12.16
N ASN A 9 -16.81 -29.87 -12.04
CA ASN A 9 -16.92 -31.28 -11.70
C ASN A 9 -17.08 -31.56 -10.19
N GLY A 10 -17.24 -30.53 -9.36
CA GLY A 10 -17.47 -30.67 -7.91
C GLY A 10 -16.21 -30.72 -7.05
N HIS A 11 -15.02 -30.49 -7.62
CA HIS A 11 -13.78 -30.47 -6.85
C HIS A 11 -13.54 -29.14 -6.15
N SER A 12 -13.42 -29.15 -4.83
CA SER A 12 -12.95 -28.01 -4.03
C SER A 12 -11.43 -28.05 -3.84
N PHE A 13 -10.78 -26.91 -4.02
CA PHE A 13 -9.36 -26.72 -3.75
C PHE A 13 -9.05 -25.25 -3.40
N LYS A 14 -7.90 -25.03 -2.76
CA LYS A 14 -7.46 -23.71 -2.31
C LYS A 14 -6.33 -23.22 -3.18
N VAL A 15 -6.48 -22.04 -3.77
CA VAL A 15 -5.44 -21.37 -4.56
C VAL A 15 -4.89 -20.16 -3.83
N LYS A 16 -3.66 -19.76 -4.15
CA LYS A 16 -3.07 -18.53 -3.61
C LYS A 16 -3.77 -17.31 -4.20
N ASP A 17 -3.83 -16.23 -3.43
CA ASP A 17 -4.44 -14.96 -3.83
C ASP A 17 -3.85 -14.38 -5.13
N LYS A 18 -2.59 -14.71 -5.48
CA LYS A 18 -1.94 -14.31 -6.75
C LYS A 18 -2.64 -14.83 -8.02
N TYR A 19 -3.52 -15.81 -7.86
CA TYR A 19 -4.31 -16.40 -8.93
C TYR A 19 -5.77 -15.91 -8.95
N ALA A 20 -6.13 -14.95 -8.08
CA ALA A 20 -7.41 -14.23 -8.17
C ALA A 20 -7.65 -13.70 -9.59
N GLY A 21 -8.88 -13.82 -10.08
CA GLY A 21 -9.29 -13.35 -11.40
C GLY A 21 -8.70 -14.12 -12.60
N LYS A 22 -7.83 -15.11 -12.38
CA LYS A 22 -7.19 -15.88 -13.46
C LYS A 22 -7.91 -17.19 -13.76
N LYS A 23 -7.73 -17.66 -14.99
CA LYS A 23 -8.13 -19.00 -15.42
C LYS A 23 -7.05 -20.00 -15.00
N GLY A 24 -7.43 -21.04 -14.27
CA GLY A 24 -6.54 -22.12 -13.85
C GLY A 24 -7.06 -23.47 -14.31
N LEU A 25 -6.22 -24.50 -14.28
CA LEU A 25 -6.63 -25.87 -14.53
C LEU A 25 -6.89 -26.58 -13.21
N CYS A 26 -7.96 -27.38 -13.15
CA CYS A 26 -8.24 -28.19 -11.97
C CYS A 26 -7.22 -29.34 -11.85
N PRO A 27 -6.48 -29.46 -10.73
CA PRO A 27 -5.48 -30.52 -10.56
C PRO A 27 -6.10 -31.91 -10.29
N LYS A 28 -7.41 -31.99 -10.04
CA LYS A 28 -8.13 -33.24 -9.75
C LYS A 28 -8.93 -33.78 -10.93
N CYS A 29 -9.07 -32.99 -12.01
CA CYS A 29 -9.80 -33.45 -13.19
C CYS A 29 -8.83 -34.12 -14.16
N GLU A 30 -9.19 -35.29 -14.68
CA GLU A 30 -8.42 -36.01 -15.70
C GLU A 30 -8.46 -35.31 -17.07
N GLY A 31 -9.44 -34.43 -17.28
CA GLY A 31 -9.42 -33.42 -18.33
C GLY A 31 -8.96 -32.08 -17.75
N GLN A 32 -8.13 -31.33 -18.48
CA GLN A 32 -7.70 -29.98 -18.12
C GLN A 32 -8.88 -29.00 -18.11
N VAL A 33 -9.69 -29.07 -17.05
CA VAL A 33 -10.91 -28.29 -16.91
C VAL A 33 -10.52 -26.92 -16.41
N VAL A 34 -10.89 -25.90 -17.19
CA VAL A 34 -10.66 -24.50 -16.88
C VAL A 34 -11.59 -24.09 -15.74
N VAL A 35 -11.00 -23.60 -14.65
CA VAL A 35 -11.70 -23.09 -13.48
C VAL A 35 -11.41 -21.60 -13.37
N HIS A 36 -12.46 -20.82 -13.14
CA HIS A 36 -12.37 -19.39 -12.86
C HIS A 36 -12.16 -19.18 -11.36
N VAL A 37 -11.07 -18.51 -11.00
CA VAL A 37 -10.82 -18.12 -9.62
C VAL A 37 -11.55 -16.80 -9.35
N PRO A 38 -12.45 -16.73 -8.34
CA PRO A 38 -13.13 -15.49 -7.99
C PRO A 38 -12.13 -14.45 -7.49
N ASP A 39 -12.33 -13.19 -7.87
CA ASP A 39 -11.54 -12.08 -7.37
C ASP A 39 -12.13 -11.60 -6.05
N VAL A 40 -11.38 -11.76 -4.95
CA VAL A 40 -11.83 -11.39 -3.60
C VAL A 40 -11.51 -9.93 -3.26
N THR A 41 -10.86 -9.19 -4.16
CA THR A 41 -10.50 -7.79 -3.90
C THR A 41 -11.66 -6.83 -4.16
N ASP A 42 -12.47 -7.08 -5.18
CA ASP A 42 -13.53 -6.15 -5.58
C ASP A 42 -14.68 -6.03 -4.57
N GLU A 43 -15.13 -7.12 -3.94
CA GLU A 43 -16.32 -7.08 -3.07
C GLU A 43 -16.06 -6.41 -1.71
N THR A 44 -14.86 -6.60 -1.16
CA THR A 44 -14.50 -5.98 0.12
C THR A 44 -14.09 -4.52 -0.05
N GLU A 45 -13.44 -4.16 -1.16
CA GLU A 45 -13.09 -2.77 -1.46
C GLU A 45 -14.31 -1.93 -1.82
N SER A 46 -15.28 -2.48 -2.56
CA SER A 46 -16.53 -1.77 -2.88
C SER A 46 -17.38 -1.51 -1.63
N ALA A 47 -17.57 -2.52 -0.78
CA ALA A 47 -18.29 -2.36 0.48
C ALA A 47 -17.60 -1.36 1.43
N PHE A 48 -16.27 -1.37 1.49
CA PHE A 48 -15.51 -0.41 2.30
C PHE A 48 -15.63 1.03 1.74
N ARG A 49 -15.49 1.21 0.42
CA ARG A 49 -15.64 2.53 -0.22
C ARG A 49 -17.05 3.09 -0.02
N GLU A 50 -18.08 2.26 -0.12
CA GLU A 50 -19.47 2.68 0.07
C GLU A 50 -19.74 3.09 1.52
N ALA A 51 -19.23 2.32 2.49
CA ALA A 51 -19.31 2.68 3.91
C ALA A 51 -18.64 4.03 4.20
N VAL A 52 -17.41 4.24 3.71
CA VAL A 52 -16.67 5.50 3.90
C VAL A 52 -17.37 6.69 3.25
N LEU A 53 -17.93 6.52 2.04
CA LEU A 53 -18.70 7.58 1.37
C LEU A 53 -20.01 7.92 2.10
N SER A 54 -20.66 6.93 2.71
CA SER A 54 -21.89 7.14 3.48
C SER A 54 -21.64 7.92 4.76
N GLU A 55 -20.53 7.66 5.47
CA GLU A 55 -20.14 8.41 6.67
C GLU A 55 -19.79 9.86 6.32
N HIS A 56 -18.99 10.09 5.28
CA HIS A 56 -18.66 11.46 4.84
C HIS A 56 -19.90 12.26 4.43
N ARG A 57 -20.94 11.62 3.89
CA ARG A 57 -22.19 12.29 3.54
C ARG A 57 -23.05 12.63 4.76
N ALA A 58 -23.04 11.77 5.79
CA ALA A 58 -23.79 12.01 7.02
C ALA A 58 -23.26 13.21 7.82
N GLU A 59 -21.94 13.43 7.81
CA GLU A 59 -21.31 14.57 8.51
C GLU A 59 -21.57 15.94 7.84
N HIS A 60 -21.90 15.96 6.54
CA HIS A 60 -22.12 17.18 5.77
C HIS A 60 -23.60 17.50 5.47
N ALA A 61 -24.56 16.78 6.04
CA ALA A 61 -25.99 16.89 5.73
C ALA A 61 -26.83 17.78 6.69
N ALA A 62 -26.24 18.82 7.30
CA ALA A 62 -27.02 19.84 8.02
C ALA A 62 -26.86 21.23 7.37
N PRO A 63 -27.96 22.00 7.22
CA PRO A 63 -27.97 23.24 6.44
C PRO A 63 -27.23 24.37 7.16
N SER A 64 -26.61 25.22 6.35
CA SER A 64 -25.95 26.46 6.76
C SER A 64 -26.84 27.36 7.61
N THR A 65 -26.49 27.56 8.87
CA THR A 65 -26.78 28.81 9.59
C THR A 65 -25.62 29.20 10.50
N LYS A 66 -24.90 30.24 10.04
CA LYS A 66 -24.14 31.26 10.80
C LYS A 66 -22.91 30.82 11.61
N ALA A 67 -21.77 31.33 11.10
CA ALA A 67 -20.66 31.93 11.84
C ALA A 67 -20.09 31.15 13.02
N SER A 68 -19.00 30.41 12.74
CA SER A 68 -17.71 30.70 13.36
C SER A 68 -16.62 30.18 12.44
N SER A 69 -15.86 31.12 11.89
CA SER A 69 -14.65 30.89 11.13
C SER A 69 -13.55 30.37 12.06
N GLU A 70 -13.29 29.07 12.03
CA GLU A 70 -11.98 28.53 12.41
C GLU A 70 -11.40 27.76 11.23
N SER A 71 -11.14 28.52 10.16
CA SER A 71 -10.14 28.17 9.15
C SER A 71 -8.77 28.29 9.82
N VAL A 72 -8.32 27.24 10.49
CA VAL A 72 -6.94 27.11 10.98
C VAL A 72 -6.05 26.71 9.79
N PHE A 73 -5.92 27.58 8.79
CA PHE A 73 -4.79 27.58 7.84
C PHE A 73 -4.91 28.77 6.89
N ASP A 74 -4.69 29.98 7.39
CA ASP A 74 -3.92 31.00 6.66
C ASP A 74 -3.48 32.12 7.63
N ASP A 75 -2.24 32.04 8.10
CA ASP A 75 -1.44 33.25 8.32
C ASP A 75 -0.01 32.93 7.87
N HIS A 76 0.27 33.38 6.65
CA HIS A 76 1.60 33.49 6.11
C HIS A 76 2.18 34.84 6.50
N PRO A 77 3.37 34.88 7.13
CA PRO A 77 4.30 35.96 6.84
C PRO A 77 5.53 35.39 6.14
N ALA A 78 5.74 35.91 4.94
CA ALA A 78 6.97 35.79 4.18
C ALA A 78 8.16 36.22 5.04
N LYS A 79 9.05 35.26 5.34
CA LYS A 79 10.48 35.51 5.47
C LYS A 79 11.23 34.39 4.76
N ALA A 80 11.94 34.79 3.72
CA ALA A 80 12.96 33.99 3.08
C ALA A 80 13.96 33.55 4.15
N ASP A 81 14.16 32.25 4.29
CA ASP A 81 15.47 31.64 4.46
C ASP A 81 15.38 30.15 4.17
N ALA A 82 16.38 29.68 3.43
CA ALA A 82 16.49 28.34 2.89
C ALA A 82 16.50 27.26 3.98
N GLY A 83 15.76 26.18 3.76
CA GLY A 83 15.77 25.02 4.64
C GLY A 83 14.74 23.96 4.24
N THR A 84 14.97 23.30 3.10
CA THR A 84 14.16 22.16 2.65
C THR A 84 14.30 20.99 3.64
N SER A 85 13.42 20.92 4.64
CA SER A 85 13.35 19.75 5.52
C SER A 85 12.03 19.70 6.28
N ALA A 86 11.03 19.02 5.69
CA ALA A 86 9.88 18.50 6.43
C ALA A 86 9.25 17.28 5.72
N SER A 87 10.05 16.27 5.40
CA SER A 87 9.53 14.91 5.22
C SER A 87 9.31 14.27 6.59
N LEU A 88 8.21 14.63 7.25
CA LEU A 88 7.81 14.11 8.57
C LEU A 88 6.61 13.16 8.45
N ILE A 89 6.71 12.15 7.58
CA ILE A 89 5.79 11.00 7.64
C ILE A 89 6.62 9.71 7.68
N GLY A 90 6.72 9.13 8.88
CA GLY A 90 6.65 7.67 9.05
C GLY A 90 7.89 6.80 8.83
N SER A 91 9.11 7.33 8.71
CA SER A 91 10.31 6.47 8.52
C SER A 91 11.20 6.39 9.77
N SER A 92 10.64 5.86 10.86
CA SER A 92 11.47 5.19 11.87
C SER A 92 11.82 3.77 11.38
N VAL A 93 12.44 3.70 10.20
CA VAL A 93 13.17 2.51 9.78
C VAL A 93 14.45 2.55 10.59
N ILE A 94 14.71 1.49 11.35
CA ILE A 94 15.92 1.32 12.14
C ILE A 94 17.13 1.64 11.24
N LYS A 95 17.71 2.84 11.43
CA LYS A 95 18.85 3.31 10.64
C LYS A 95 20.10 2.59 11.13
N HIS A 96 20.30 1.37 10.66
CA HIS A 96 21.61 0.73 10.73
C HIS A 96 22.56 1.54 9.83
N LYS A 97 23.36 2.40 10.45
CA LYS A 97 24.29 3.31 9.78
C LYS A 97 25.56 2.54 9.44
N THR A 98 25.57 1.83 8.32
CA THR A 98 26.82 1.25 7.78
C THR A 98 27.66 2.39 7.20
N LYS A 99 28.91 2.51 7.65
CA LYS A 99 29.87 3.48 7.13
C LYS A 99 30.76 2.77 6.12
N CYS A 100 30.86 3.33 4.92
CA CYS A 100 31.88 2.89 3.97
C CYS A 100 33.26 3.41 4.41
N GLU A 101 34.34 2.75 4.01
CA GLU A 101 35.73 3.20 4.23
C GLU A 101 36.00 4.61 3.68
N CYS A 102 35.28 5.03 2.64
CA CYS A 102 35.37 6.38 2.09
C CYS A 102 34.71 7.46 2.96
N GLY A 103 34.13 7.09 4.12
CA GLY A 103 33.46 7.98 5.06
C GLY A 103 32.00 8.30 4.71
N ALA A 104 31.51 7.85 3.54
CA ALA A 104 30.11 8.02 3.17
C ALA A 104 29.19 7.16 4.04
N LYS A 105 28.13 7.77 4.55
CA LYS A 105 27.04 7.08 5.25
C LYS A 105 26.12 6.46 4.21
N VAL A 106 26.07 5.14 4.18
CA VAL A 106 25.29 4.41 3.20
C VAL A 106 24.26 3.54 3.92
N PRO A 107 23.00 3.55 3.45
CA PRO A 107 22.01 2.65 3.99
C PRO A 107 22.43 1.19 3.77
N MET A 108 22.11 0.33 4.74
CA MET A 108 22.44 -1.10 4.75
C MET A 108 21.94 -1.89 3.51
N TRP A 109 20.94 -1.37 2.77
CA TRP A 109 20.42 -1.99 1.55
C TRP A 109 21.29 -1.80 0.30
N TYR A 110 22.32 -0.95 0.37
CA TYR A 110 23.27 -0.81 -0.72
C TYR A 110 24.34 -1.90 -0.64
N ALA A 111 24.49 -2.69 -1.71
CA ALA A 111 25.59 -3.64 -1.85
C ALA A 111 26.93 -2.93 -2.15
N LYS A 112 26.87 -1.78 -2.84
CA LYS A 112 28.02 -0.92 -3.18
C LYS A 112 27.76 0.51 -2.75
N CYS A 113 28.80 1.17 -2.25
CA CYS A 113 28.74 2.58 -1.90
C CYS A 113 28.51 3.44 -3.17
N PRO A 114 27.51 4.33 -3.20
CA PRO A 114 27.26 5.22 -4.34
C PRO A 114 28.34 6.31 -4.51
N SER A 115 29.13 6.58 -3.47
CA SER A 115 30.19 7.60 -3.52
C SER A 115 31.52 7.08 -4.07
N CYS A 116 31.87 5.82 -3.81
CA CYS A 116 33.17 5.26 -4.22
C CYS A 116 33.08 3.93 -5.01
N GLY A 117 31.88 3.36 -5.17
CA GLY A 117 31.65 2.14 -5.94
C GLY A 117 32.14 0.83 -5.29
N ARG A 118 32.79 0.90 -4.11
CA ARG A 118 33.26 -0.29 -3.37
C ARG A 118 32.12 -1.01 -2.67
N TYR A 119 32.29 -2.32 -2.50
CA TYR A 119 31.35 -3.14 -1.74
C TYR A 119 31.42 -2.81 -0.24
N LEU A 120 30.28 -2.89 0.43
CA LEU A 120 30.19 -2.68 1.87
C LEU A 120 30.46 -4.01 2.58
N GLU A 121 31.58 -4.10 3.28
CA GLU A 121 31.86 -5.24 4.17
C GLU A 121 31.08 -5.07 5.48
N HIS A 122 30.59 -6.19 6.00
CA HIS A 122 29.50 -6.26 6.97
C HIS A 122 29.98 -6.74 8.34
#